data_AF-R7TZ05-F1
#
_entry.id   AF-R7TZ05-F1
#
_cell.length_a   1.000
_cell.length_b   1.000
_cell.length_c   1.000
_cell.angle_alpha   90.00
_cell.angle_beta   90.00
_cell.angle_gamma   90.00
#
_symmetry.space_group_name_H-M   'P 1'
#
loop_
_entity.id
_entity.type
_entity.pdbx_description
1 polymer ?
#
loop_
_entity_poly.entity_id
_entity_poly.type
_entity_poly.pdbx_seq_one_letter_code
_entity_poly.pdbx_strand_id
1 'polypeptide(L)'
;MSRGTRSGSKDSREMVGFSKEEINTLVQDTVNAAIRNTTTLFNQKLRDLQECHDKEMEELRGQLTEEKEEVIKLRAQIRETTLAANELSNTPDAHTSASIASPSQLKRTVRGQSLPSSTNGRSLKGQRISISEDLTSKNQNLLRSLQNSANFQSAWSWKGHIYAKPVGENAKMYIPPDIV
;
A
#
# COMPACT_ATOMS: atom_id res chain seq x y z
N MET A 1 51.83 -26.67 -89.66
CA MET A 1 51.91 -27.19 -88.27
C MET A 1 51.17 -26.21 -87.36
N SER A 2 49.89 -26.46 -87.08
CA SER A 2 49.07 -25.61 -86.21
C SER A 2 49.12 -26.15 -84.78
N ARG A 3 49.70 -25.38 -83.85
CA ARG A 3 49.59 -25.64 -82.42
C ARG A 3 48.39 -24.86 -81.89
N GLY A 4 47.29 -25.56 -81.65
CA GLY A 4 46.15 -25.02 -80.93
C GLY A 4 46.49 -24.81 -79.46
N THR A 5 46.44 -23.56 -79.00
CA THR A 5 46.45 -23.22 -77.58
C THR A 5 45.02 -23.39 -77.06
N ARG A 6 44.75 -24.55 -76.46
CA ARG A 6 43.49 -24.80 -75.76
C ARG A 6 43.46 -23.97 -74.48
N SER A 7 42.58 -22.99 -74.51
CA SER A 7 42.02 -22.26 -73.37
C SER A 7 41.72 -23.20 -72.19
N GLY A 8 42.17 -22.79 -71.00
CA GLY A 8 41.81 -23.37 -69.72
C GLY A 8 41.46 -22.24 -68.76
N SER A 9 40.29 -21.63 -68.94
CA SER A 9 39.71 -20.71 -67.95
C SER A 9 39.33 -21.51 -66.71
N LYS A 10 40.16 -21.44 -65.67
CA LYS A 10 39.76 -21.85 -64.31
C LYS A 10 39.07 -20.66 -63.67
N ASP A 11 37.78 -20.51 -63.96
CA ASP A 11 36.89 -19.73 -63.09
C ASP A 11 36.69 -20.52 -61.80
N SER A 12 37.71 -20.51 -60.93
CA SER A 12 37.58 -20.89 -59.53
C SER A 12 36.76 -19.82 -58.84
N ARG A 13 35.43 -19.97 -58.89
CA ARG A 13 34.47 -19.18 -58.12
C ARG A 13 34.79 -19.41 -56.64
N GLU A 14 35.51 -18.48 -56.02
CA GLU A 14 35.74 -18.48 -54.58
C GLU A 14 34.39 -18.56 -53.87
N MET A 15 34.13 -19.68 -53.21
CA MET A 15 32.98 -19.82 -52.33
C MET A 15 33.30 -19.04 -51.05
N VAL A 16 32.88 -17.77 -51.01
CA VAL A 16 32.94 -16.94 -49.80
C VAL A 16 31.93 -17.53 -48.81
N GLY A 17 32.43 -18.34 -47.88
CA GLY A 17 31.68 -18.83 -46.74
C GLY A 17 31.97 -18.00 -45.51
N PHE A 18 30.97 -17.84 -44.63
CA PHE A 18 31.21 -17.24 -43.32
C PHE A 18 32.09 -18.16 -42.48
N SER A 19 33.14 -17.59 -41.91
CA SER A 19 33.93 -18.25 -40.88
C SER A 19 33.09 -18.46 -39.62
N LYS A 20 33.46 -19.46 -38.82
CA LYS A 20 32.80 -19.73 -37.54
C LYS A 20 32.91 -18.53 -36.60
N GLU A 21 34.03 -17.81 -36.69
CA GLU A 21 34.35 -16.61 -35.92
C GLU A 21 33.41 -15.45 -36.28
N GLU A 22 33.14 -15.23 -37.57
CA GLU A 22 32.17 -14.21 -38.02
C GLU A 22 30.75 -14.52 -37.56
N ILE A 23 30.33 -15.79 -37.64
CA ILE A 23 29.02 -16.22 -37.14
C ILE A 23 28.92 -16.03 -35.62
N ASN A 24 29.94 -16.43 -34.86
CA ASN A 24 29.94 -16.27 -33.41
C ASN A 24 29.90 -14.80 -33.01
N THR A 25 30.62 -13.94 -33.71
CA THR A 25 30.63 -12.49 -33.45
C THR A 25 29.24 -11.90 -33.72
N LEU A 26 28.62 -12.24 -34.85
CA LEU A 26 27.27 -11.79 -35.20
C LEU A 26 26.23 -12.24 -34.17
N VAL A 27 26.29 -13.50 -33.74
CA VAL A 27 25.40 -14.04 -32.70
C VAL A 27 25.61 -13.30 -31.39
N GLN A 28 26.86 -13.11 -30.97
CA GLN A 28 27.18 -12.44 -29.71
C GLN A 28 26.69 -10.99 -29.71
N ASP A 29 26.89 -10.26 -30.82
CA ASP A 29 26.42 -8.88 -30.96
C ASP A 29 24.89 -8.80 -30.91
N THR A 30 24.21 -9.74 -31.57
CA THR A 30 22.75 -9.82 -31.56
C THR A 30 22.22 -10.09 -30.15
N VAL A 31 22.82 -11.04 -29.44
CA VAL A 31 22.46 -11.36 -28.04
C VAL A 31 22.71 -10.17 -27.13
N ASN A 32 23.87 -9.51 -27.26
CA ASN A 32 24.22 -8.32 -26.49
C ASN A 32 23.23 -7.18 -26.74
N ALA A 33 22.86 -6.93 -28.00
CA ALA A 33 21.87 -5.93 -28.37
C ALA A 33 20.50 -6.25 -27.79
N ALA A 34 20.07 -7.51 -27.86
CA ALA A 34 18.81 -7.96 -27.27
C ALA A 34 18.78 -7.72 -25.76
N ILE A 35 19.85 -8.11 -25.03
CA ILE A 35 19.97 -7.90 -23.58
C ILE A 35 19.89 -6.41 -23.22
N ARG A 36 20.61 -5.55 -23.97
CA ARG A 36 20.58 -4.10 -23.76
C ARG A 36 19.18 -3.54 -23.98
N ASN A 37 18.52 -3.95 -25.06
CA ASN A 37 17.17 -3.48 -25.39
C ASN A 37 16.15 -3.90 -24.33
N THR A 38 16.18 -5.16 -23.89
CA THR A 38 15.28 -5.65 -22.84
C THR A 38 15.54 -4.97 -21.50
N THR A 39 16.81 -4.73 -21.17
CA THR A 39 17.20 -4.02 -19.93
C THR A 39 16.70 -2.58 -19.95
N THR A 40 16.89 -1.87 -21.06
CA THR A 40 16.39 -0.50 -21.23
C THR A 40 14.87 -0.44 -21.12
N LEU A 41 14.16 -1.35 -21.79
CA LEU A 41 12.70 -1.41 -21.74
C LEU A 41 12.20 -1.70 -20.32
N PHE A 42 12.81 -2.65 -19.63
CA PHE A 42 12.43 -3.00 -18.26
C PHE A 42 12.65 -1.83 -17.31
N ASN A 43 13.82 -1.19 -17.38
CA ASN A 43 14.12 -0.02 -16.56
C ASN A 43 13.20 1.16 -16.86
N GLN A 44 12.78 1.35 -18.12
CA GLN A 44 11.78 2.35 -18.47
C GLN A 44 10.45 2.04 -17.78
N LYS A 45 9.96 0.81 -17.88
CA LYS A 45 8.70 0.42 -17.23
C LYS A 45 8.74 0.57 -15.71
N LEU A 46 9.88 0.29 -15.08
CA LEU A 46 10.05 0.50 -13.64
C LEU A 46 9.93 1.98 -13.27
N ARG A 47 10.52 2.88 -14.06
CA ARG A 47 10.38 4.33 -13.85
C ARG A 47 8.94 4.80 -14.04
N ASP A 48 8.29 4.36 -15.12
CA ASP A 48 6.91 4.75 -15.41
C ASP A 48 5.97 4.28 -14.28
N LEU A 49 6.17 3.07 -13.77
CA LEU A 49 5.37 2.52 -12.66
C LEU A 49 5.59 3.31 -11.37
N GLN A 50 6.83 3.69 -11.07
CA GLN A 50 7.16 4.52 -9.92
C GLN A 50 6.52 5.91 -10.03
N GLU A 51 6.60 6.56 -11.20
CA GLU A 51 6.00 7.86 -11.44
C GLU A 51 4.47 7.82 -11.31
N CYS A 52 3.81 6.77 -11.83
CA CYS A 52 2.38 6.58 -11.64
C CYS A 52 2.00 6.47 -10.16
N HIS A 53 2.76 5.67 -9.39
CA HIS A 53 2.53 5.52 -7.96
C HIS A 53 2.72 6.84 -7.20
N ASP A 54 3.79 7.56 -7.48
CA ASP A 54 4.07 8.85 -6.83
C ASP A 54 2.97 9.87 -7.11
N LYS A 55 2.46 9.89 -8.34
CA LYS A 55 1.35 10.77 -8.74
C LYS A 55 0.04 10.42 -8.03
N GLU A 56 -0.31 9.14 -7.93
CA GLU A 56 -1.49 8.68 -7.21
C GLU A 56 -1.40 9.03 -5.71
N MET A 57 -0.22 8.84 -5.11
CA MET A 57 0.01 9.20 -3.71
C MET A 57 -0.14 10.69 -3.46
N GLU A 58 0.31 11.54 -4.40
CA GLU A 58 0.16 12.98 -4.28
C GLU A 58 -1.30 13.43 -4.45
N GLU A 59 -2.05 12.80 -5.35
CA GLU A 59 -3.48 13.06 -5.52
C GLU A 59 -4.27 12.70 -4.25
N LEU A 60 -4.04 11.51 -3.69
CA LEU A 60 -4.67 11.06 -2.45
C LEU A 60 -4.32 11.98 -1.27
N ARG A 61 -3.08 12.48 -1.21
CA ARG A 61 -2.67 13.47 -0.20
C ARG A 61 -3.43 14.78 -0.38
N GLY A 62 -3.58 15.26 -1.62
CA GLY A 62 -4.39 16.44 -1.94
C GLY A 62 -5.83 16.30 -1.45
N GLN A 63 -6.50 15.22 -1.83
CA GLN A 63 -7.87 14.92 -1.37
C GLN A 63 -7.99 14.88 0.15
N LEU A 64 -7.04 14.23 0.84
CA LEU A 64 -7.01 14.17 2.30
C LEU A 64 -6.86 15.57 2.94
N THR A 65 -6.11 16.48 2.32
CA THR A 65 -5.98 17.85 2.83
C THR A 65 -7.24 18.67 2.65
N GLU A 66 -7.92 18.53 1.52
CA GLU A 66 -9.20 19.19 1.25
C GLU A 66 -10.28 18.71 2.21
N GLU A 67 -10.41 17.38 2.39
CA GLU A 67 -11.38 16.79 3.33
C GLU A 67 -11.11 17.23 4.77
N LYS A 68 -9.84 17.31 5.18
CA LYS A 68 -9.47 17.82 6.51
C LYS A 68 -9.92 19.27 6.71
N GLU A 69 -9.75 20.12 5.70
CA GLU A 69 -10.17 21.52 5.74
C GLU A 69 -11.70 21.64 5.84
N GLU A 70 -12.44 20.83 5.09
CA GLU A 70 -13.90 20.74 5.22
C GLU A 70 -14.34 20.30 6.61
N VAL A 71 -13.69 19.28 7.18
CA VAL A 71 -13.96 18.81 8.54
C VAL A 71 -13.70 19.91 9.58
N ILE A 72 -12.65 20.73 9.40
CA ILE A 72 -12.38 21.88 10.28
C ILE A 72 -13.52 22.90 10.19
N LYS A 73 -13.96 23.25 8.97
CA LYS A 73 -15.08 24.18 8.74
C LYS A 73 -16.38 23.68 9.37
N LEU A 74 -16.74 22.43 9.13
CA LEU A 74 -17.95 21.82 9.72
C LEU A 74 -17.88 21.78 11.24
N ARG A 75 -16.72 21.43 11.82
CA ARG A 75 -16.53 21.46 13.28
C ARG A 75 -16.68 22.87 13.85
N ALA A 76 -16.25 23.90 13.13
CA ALA A 76 -16.43 25.29 13.55
C ALA A 76 -17.92 25.68 13.52
N GLN A 77 -18.63 25.38 12.43
CA GLN A 77 -20.07 25.64 12.31
C GLN A 77 -20.87 24.93 13.41
N ILE A 78 -20.59 23.65 13.70
CA ILE A 78 -21.26 22.91 14.77
C ILE A 78 -21.07 23.59 16.12
N ARG A 79 -19.87 24.10 16.42
CA ARG A 79 -19.61 24.81 17.69
C ARG A 79 -20.44 26.09 17.77
N GLU A 80 -20.48 26.86 16.70
CA GLU A 80 -21.27 28.10 16.62
C GLU A 80 -22.76 27.83 16.81
N THR A 81 -23.33 26.86 16.09
CA THR A 81 -24.74 26.48 16.25
C THR A 81 -25.05 25.95 17.65
N THR A 82 -24.11 25.24 18.28
CA THR A 82 -24.27 24.74 19.66
C THR A 82 -24.28 25.89 20.67
N LEU A 83 -23.42 26.90 20.50
CA LEU A 83 -23.42 28.09 21.35
C LEU A 83 -24.73 28.87 21.19
N ALA A 84 -25.18 29.10 19.95
CA ALA A 84 -26.44 29.79 19.68
C ALA A 84 -27.67 29.04 20.27
N ALA A 85 -27.68 27.70 20.19
CA ALA A 85 -28.75 26.89 20.79
C ALA A 85 -28.77 27.00 22.33
N ASN A 86 -27.59 27.04 22.97
CA ASN A 86 -27.50 27.23 24.41
C ASN A 86 -27.97 28.62 24.85
N GLU A 87 -27.70 29.68 24.06
CA GLU A 87 -28.22 31.03 24.35
C GLU A 87 -29.75 31.10 24.23
N LEU A 88 -30.35 30.37 23.28
CA LEU A 88 -31.81 30.27 23.16
C LEU A 88 -32.47 29.51 24.33
N SER A 89 -31.76 28.56 24.95
CA SER A 89 -32.27 27.75 26.08
C SER A 89 -32.27 28.48 27.43
N ASN A 90 -31.62 29.65 27.52
CA ASN A 90 -31.49 30.43 28.75
C ASN A 90 -32.57 31.52 28.91
N THR A 91 -33.68 31.46 28.16
CA THR A 91 -34.85 32.29 28.48
C THR A 91 -35.47 31.79 29.79
N PRO A 92 -35.56 32.63 30.84
CA PRO A 92 -36.13 32.21 32.11
C PRO A 92 -37.65 32.09 31.96
N ASP A 93 -38.14 30.87 31.71
CA ASP A 93 -39.55 30.54 31.91
C ASP A 93 -39.84 30.56 33.41
N ALA A 94 -40.33 31.71 33.85
CA ALA A 94 -40.74 31.96 35.23
C ALA A 94 -42.08 31.27 35.52
N HIS A 95 -42.12 29.96 35.80
CA HIS A 95 -43.26 29.34 36.48
C HIS A 95 -42.85 28.14 37.38
N THR A 96 -42.66 28.45 38.67
CA THR A 96 -43.32 27.82 39.84
C THR A 96 -43.32 26.29 40.04
N SER A 97 -42.52 25.85 41.03
CA SER A 97 -42.79 24.83 42.08
C SER A 97 -42.90 23.33 41.79
N ALA A 98 -41.96 22.53 42.33
CA ALA A 98 -42.16 21.39 43.25
C ALA A 98 -40.80 20.69 43.52
N SER A 99 -40.22 20.81 44.72
CA SER A 99 -40.33 19.88 45.86
C SER A 99 -39.50 18.58 45.75
N ILE A 100 -38.28 18.65 46.33
CA ILE A 100 -37.56 17.67 47.20
C ILE A 100 -37.75 16.16 46.92
N ALA A 101 -36.67 15.49 46.50
CA ALA A 101 -36.27 14.17 47.04
C ALA A 101 -34.79 13.86 46.71
N SER A 102 -33.96 13.72 47.75
CA SER A 102 -32.59 13.19 47.68
C SER A 102 -32.57 11.65 47.67
N PRO A 103 -31.49 11.02 47.14
CA PRO A 103 -31.52 9.66 46.60
C PRO A 103 -31.14 8.58 47.62
N SER A 104 -31.84 7.44 47.57
CA SER A 104 -31.49 6.24 48.35
C SER A 104 -30.58 5.29 47.55
N GLN A 105 -29.50 4.91 48.22
CA GLN A 105 -28.49 3.93 47.81
C GLN A 105 -29.09 2.53 47.68
N LEU A 106 -28.79 1.84 46.58
CA LEU A 106 -28.85 0.37 46.52
C LEU A 106 -27.74 -0.17 45.61
N LYS A 107 -26.66 -0.60 46.26
CA LYS A 107 -25.62 -1.47 45.70
C LYS A 107 -26.24 -2.83 45.37
N ARG A 108 -26.09 -3.28 44.12
CA ARG A 108 -25.93 -4.71 43.82
C ARG A 108 -24.86 -4.87 42.76
N THR A 109 -23.88 -5.69 43.10
CA THR A 109 -22.59 -5.87 42.44
C THR A 109 -22.64 -7.15 41.60
N VAL A 110 -22.25 -7.04 40.31
CA VAL A 110 -21.51 -8.04 39.47
C VAL A 110 -22.33 -9.25 38.95
N ARG A 111 -22.31 -9.66 37.66
CA ARG A 111 -21.29 -9.63 36.59
C ARG A 111 -21.96 -9.88 35.22
N GLY A 112 -21.46 -9.24 34.16
CA GLY A 112 -21.80 -9.57 32.76
C GLY A 112 -21.77 -8.32 31.89
N GLN A 113 -20.59 -8.01 31.35
CA GLN A 113 -20.25 -6.70 30.78
C GLN A 113 -21.01 -6.40 29.48
N SER A 114 -21.75 -5.31 29.50
CA SER A 114 -22.05 -4.52 28.31
C SER A 114 -21.74 -3.06 28.60
N LEU A 115 -20.96 -2.46 27.68
CA LEU A 115 -20.84 -1.01 27.39
C LEU A 115 -19.99 -0.21 28.40
N PRO A 116 -19.45 1.00 28.09
CA PRO A 116 -19.97 1.93 27.09
C PRO A 116 -18.97 2.82 26.30
N SER A 117 -19.50 3.36 25.20
CA SER A 117 -19.18 4.68 24.67
C SER A 117 -19.28 5.76 25.76
N SER A 118 -18.18 6.43 26.07
CA SER A 118 -18.13 7.60 26.96
C SER A 118 -17.68 8.82 26.16
N THR A 119 -18.62 9.75 26.01
CA THR A 119 -18.41 11.20 25.96
C THR A 119 -17.39 11.64 27.02
N ASN A 120 -16.46 12.53 26.64
CA ASN A 120 -16.02 13.71 27.39
C ASN A 120 -14.75 14.26 26.74
N GLY A 121 -14.77 15.55 26.37
CA GLY A 121 -13.59 16.29 25.97
C GLY A 121 -12.53 16.22 27.07
N ARG A 122 -11.48 15.44 26.83
CA ARG A 122 -10.30 15.40 27.69
C ARG A 122 -9.27 16.37 27.12
N SER A 123 -8.88 17.32 27.97
CA SER A 123 -7.75 18.22 27.81
C SER A 123 -6.55 17.53 27.16
N LEU A 124 -6.16 17.96 25.95
CA LEU A 124 -4.94 17.52 25.27
C LEU A 124 -3.69 18.22 25.83
N LYS A 125 -3.56 18.33 27.15
CA LYS A 125 -2.32 18.79 27.80
C LYS A 125 -1.55 17.56 28.29
N GLY A 126 -0.54 17.17 27.52
CA GLY A 126 0.44 16.15 27.89
C GLY A 126 0.27 14.78 27.23
N GLN A 127 -0.70 14.59 26.33
CA GLN A 127 -0.96 13.28 25.72
C GLN A 127 -0.25 13.17 24.36
N ARG A 128 0.83 12.37 24.30
CA ARG A 128 1.43 11.97 23.02
C ARG A 128 0.36 11.25 22.20
N ILE A 129 -0.11 11.90 21.14
CA ILE A 129 -0.99 11.28 20.15
C ILE A 129 -0.14 10.24 19.43
N SER A 130 -0.32 8.96 19.79
CA SER A 130 0.15 7.86 18.94
C SER A 130 -0.91 7.68 17.87
N ILE A 131 -0.61 8.16 16.67
CA ILE A 131 -1.31 7.71 15.47
C ILE A 131 -0.80 6.29 15.25
N SER A 132 -1.47 5.31 15.84
CA SER A 132 -1.33 3.95 15.34
C SER A 132 -2.02 3.96 13.99
N GLU A 133 -1.26 4.01 12.90
CA GLU A 133 -1.76 3.44 11.65
C GLU A 133 -2.35 2.09 12.01
N ASP A 134 -3.57 1.79 11.54
CA ASP A 134 -4.25 0.58 11.91
C ASP A 134 -3.56 -0.62 11.23
N LEU A 135 -2.43 -1.03 11.83
CA LEU A 135 -1.65 -2.21 11.48
C LEU A 135 -2.56 -3.43 11.47
N THR A 136 -3.68 -3.42 12.22
CA THR A 136 -4.67 -4.50 12.22
C THR A 136 -5.30 -4.70 10.85
N SER A 137 -5.75 -3.63 10.20
CA SER A 137 -6.43 -3.72 8.90
C SER A 137 -5.45 -4.06 7.76
N LYS A 138 -4.27 -3.44 7.73
CA LYS A 138 -3.20 -3.78 6.76
C LYS A 138 -2.74 -5.23 6.91
N ASN A 139 -2.51 -5.68 8.16
CA ASN A 139 -2.13 -7.07 8.45
C ASN A 139 -3.22 -8.07 8.07
N GLN A 140 -4.51 -7.72 8.21
CA GLN A 140 -5.61 -8.60 7.79
C GLN A 140 -5.64 -8.81 6.29
N ASN A 141 -5.44 -7.75 5.48
CA ASN A 141 -5.41 -7.86 4.03
C ASN A 141 -4.19 -8.68 3.56
N LEU A 142 -3.02 -8.41 4.13
CA LEU A 142 -1.80 -9.18 3.87
C LEU A 142 -1.98 -10.66 4.24
N LEU A 143 -2.56 -10.94 5.41
CA LEU A 143 -2.83 -12.31 5.85
C LEU A 143 -3.75 -13.06 4.88
N ARG A 144 -4.85 -12.43 4.43
CA ARG A 144 -5.75 -13.03 3.43
C ARG A 144 -5.04 -13.30 2.11
N SER A 145 -4.21 -12.35 1.64
CA SER A 145 -3.44 -12.51 0.41
C SER A 145 -2.50 -13.72 0.49
N LEU A 146 -1.77 -13.86 1.60
CA LEU A 146 -0.84 -14.98 1.82
C LEU A 146 -1.57 -16.32 1.93
N GLN A 147 -2.74 -16.36 2.59
CA GLN A 147 -3.54 -17.57 2.70
C GLN A 147 -4.10 -18.05 1.34
N ASN A 148 -4.38 -17.11 0.43
CA ASN A 148 -4.91 -17.43 -0.90
C ASN A 148 -3.80 -17.68 -1.95
N SER A 149 -2.54 -17.43 -1.60
CA SER A 149 -1.43 -17.56 -2.53
C SER A 149 -0.91 -18.99 -2.64
N ALA A 150 -0.64 -19.45 -3.86
CA ALA A 150 -0.13 -20.81 -4.11
C ALA A 150 1.31 -21.04 -3.62
N ASN A 151 2.05 -19.97 -3.33
CA ASN A 151 3.45 -20.01 -2.92
C ASN A 151 3.61 -20.36 -1.42
N PHE A 152 2.54 -20.30 -0.64
CA PHE A 152 2.58 -20.51 0.80
C PHE A 152 1.64 -21.64 1.22
N GLN A 153 2.14 -22.53 2.06
CA GLN A 153 1.38 -23.65 2.63
C GLN A 153 0.40 -23.17 3.70
N SER A 154 0.77 -22.15 4.47
CA SER A 154 -0.03 -21.60 5.56
C SER A 154 0.47 -20.22 5.96
N ALA A 155 -0.43 -19.34 6.38
CA ALA A 155 -0.10 -18.05 6.97
C ALA A 155 -0.99 -17.76 8.19
N TRP A 156 -0.40 -17.14 9.21
CA TRP A 156 -1.09 -16.79 10.47
C TRP A 156 -0.48 -15.53 11.09
N SER A 157 -1.24 -14.90 11.98
CA SER A 157 -0.77 -13.76 12.76
C SER A 157 -0.48 -14.14 14.21
N TRP A 158 0.52 -13.53 14.81
CA TRP A 158 0.83 -13.68 16.24
C TRP A 158 1.43 -12.39 16.79
N LYS A 159 0.90 -11.87 17.89
CA LYS A 159 1.36 -10.61 18.53
C LYS A 159 1.48 -9.40 17.57
N GLY A 160 0.58 -9.29 16.59
CA GLY A 160 0.60 -8.18 15.62
C GLY A 160 1.60 -8.36 14.47
N HIS A 161 2.25 -9.52 14.38
CA HIS A 161 3.17 -9.89 13.31
C HIS A 161 2.55 -10.94 12.39
N ILE A 162 2.89 -10.90 11.10
CA ILE A 162 2.47 -11.90 10.11
C ILE A 162 3.59 -12.90 9.91
N TYR A 163 3.21 -14.18 9.89
CA TYR A 163 4.09 -15.30 9.61
C TYR A 163 3.51 -16.12 8.47
N ALA A 164 4.38 -16.64 7.62
CA ALA A 164 4.00 -17.55 6.56
C ALA A 164 5.00 -18.70 6.43
N LYS A 165 4.52 -19.84 5.96
CA LYS A 165 5.33 -21.01 5.62
C LYS A 165 5.26 -21.22 4.11
N PRO A 166 6.38 -21.06 3.37
CA PRO A 166 6.42 -21.32 1.93
C PRO A 166 6.18 -22.80 1.62
N VAL A 167 5.70 -23.07 0.41
CA VAL A 167 5.64 -24.44 -0.12
C VAL A 167 7.07 -24.89 -0.48
N GLY A 168 7.53 -26.00 0.12
CA GLY A 168 8.86 -26.56 -0.13
C GLY A 168 9.93 -26.17 0.89
N GLU A 169 9.65 -25.23 1.80
CA GLU A 169 10.54 -24.87 2.89
C GLU A 169 9.97 -25.29 4.25
N ASN A 170 10.84 -25.84 5.11
CA ASN A 170 10.46 -26.23 6.47
C ASN A 170 10.55 -25.07 7.48
N ALA A 171 11.09 -23.92 7.06
CA ALA A 171 11.25 -22.74 7.90
C ALA A 171 10.00 -21.85 7.86
N LYS A 172 9.71 -21.22 9.00
CA LYS A 172 8.67 -20.19 9.11
C LYS A 172 9.32 -18.84 8.84
N MET A 173 8.73 -18.04 7.96
CA MET A 173 9.23 -16.71 7.65
C MET A 173 8.41 -15.64 8.38
N TYR A 174 9.11 -14.68 8.99
CA TYR A 174 8.53 -13.45 9.51
C TYR A 174 8.45 -12.43 8.37
N ILE A 175 7.26 -11.84 8.19
CA ILE A 175 7.05 -10.80 7.18
C ILE A 175 6.97 -9.46 7.91
N PRO A 176 7.99 -8.58 7.75
CA PRO A 176 8.00 -7.28 8.42
C PRO A 176 6.87 -6.38 7.90
N PRO A 177 6.30 -5.52 8.77
CA PRO A 177 5.11 -4.73 8.47
C PRO A 177 5.28 -3.61 7.42
N ASP A 178 6.48 -3.43 6.87
CA ASP A 178 6.83 -2.29 5.98
C ASP A 178 7.21 -2.71 4.55
N ILE A 179 6.77 -3.89 4.09
CA ILE A 179 6.94 -4.33 2.69
C ILE A 179 5.56 -4.53 2.05
N VAL A 180 4.78 -3.46 1.94
CA VAL A 180 3.72 -3.27 0.92
C VAL A 180 3.66 -1.80 0.58
#